data_AF-T1F4U9-F1
#
_entry.id   AF-T1F4U9-F1
#
_cell.length_a   1.000
_cell.length_b   1.000
_cell.length_c   1.000
_cell.angle_alpha   90.00
_cell.angle_beta   90.00
_cell.angle_gamma   90.00
#
_symmetry.space_group_name_H-M   'P 1'
#
loop_
_entity.id
_entity.type
_entity.pdbx_description
1 polymer ?
#
loop_
_entity_poly.entity_id
_entity_poly.type
_entity_poly.pdbx_seq_one_letter_code
_entity_poly.pdbx_strand_id
1 'polypeptide(L)'
;MSVDNELRELYVNGLNIPVVPATFPNALLWNVPDTYKLTCRVLYVLAIKGWNNGHYGGLVVSTPDNYILTNKTWKCNITYHSGWYKIKYDDSLWPVARYGSAQGDSSINSQLSPIVKWIIDPTDCLNCIFYCVNDTLIISVQVNDIRALVCMALFKPECFCLPSIGLPLLFCITIFTYFEKMPA
;
A
#
# COMPACT_ATOMS: atom_id res chain seq x y z
N MET A 1 -1.61 -4.73 -5.93
CA MET A 1 -1.75 -3.29 -5.64
C MET A 1 -2.97 -2.79 -6.35
N SER A 2 -3.34 -1.54 -6.09
CA SER A 2 -4.38 -0.89 -6.81
C SER A 2 -4.22 0.58 -6.65
N VAL A 3 -3.83 1.19 -7.74
CA VAL A 3 -3.66 2.62 -7.79
C VAL A 3 -4.41 3.05 -9.01
N ASP A 4 -5.15 4.13 -8.86
CA ASP A 4 -5.96 4.68 -9.93
C ASP A 4 -5.24 4.59 -11.27
N ASN A 5 -5.93 4.01 -12.26
CA ASN A 5 -5.49 3.42 -13.54
C ASN A 5 -4.27 2.49 -13.51
N GLU A 6 -3.13 2.94 -12.98
CA GLU A 6 -1.88 2.20 -13.02
C GLU A 6 -1.12 2.23 -11.71
N LEU A 7 -0.74 1.03 -11.24
CA LEU A 7 0.39 0.88 -10.34
C LEU A 7 1.66 1.21 -11.11
N ARG A 8 2.39 2.24 -10.67
CA ARG A 8 3.66 2.64 -11.29
C ARG A 8 4.86 2.17 -10.49
N GLU A 9 4.84 2.38 -9.18
CA GLU A 9 5.92 1.96 -8.30
C GLU A 9 5.37 1.44 -6.96
N LEU A 10 6.03 0.41 -6.44
CA LEU A 10 5.83 -0.10 -5.10
C LEU A 10 7.17 -0.16 -4.38
N TYR A 11 7.18 0.30 -3.14
CA TYR A 11 8.29 0.15 -2.21
C TYR A 11 7.83 -0.47 -0.90
N VAL A 12 8.63 -1.43 -0.43
CA VAL A 12 8.47 -2.07 0.89
C VAL A 12 9.75 -1.80 1.67
N ASN A 13 9.67 -1.12 2.81
CA ASN A 13 10.84 -0.78 3.63
C ASN A 13 11.94 -0.02 2.86
N GLY A 14 11.54 0.82 1.91
CA GLY A 14 12.47 1.55 1.05
C GLY A 14 13.04 0.75 -0.13
N LEU A 15 12.74 -0.56 -0.24
CA LEU A 15 13.18 -1.40 -1.35
C LEU A 15 12.16 -1.36 -2.48
N ASN A 16 12.61 -1.07 -3.69
CA ASN A 16 11.77 -1.11 -4.88
C ASN A 16 11.35 -2.56 -5.16
N ILE A 17 10.05 -2.77 -5.28
CA ILE A 17 9.47 -4.00 -5.80
C ILE A 17 9.14 -3.76 -7.27
N PRO A 18 9.75 -4.49 -8.22
CA PRO A 18 9.52 -4.27 -9.64
C PRO A 18 8.05 -4.39 -10.02
N VAL A 19 7.50 -3.32 -10.60
CA VAL A 19 6.16 -3.33 -11.18
C VAL A 19 6.25 -3.85 -12.60
N VAL A 20 6.24 -5.18 -12.74
CA VAL A 20 6.33 -5.89 -14.02
C VAL A 20 5.25 -6.96 -14.10
N PRO A 21 4.84 -7.42 -15.30
CA PRO A 21 3.75 -8.39 -15.45
C PRO A 21 3.97 -9.71 -14.67
N ALA A 22 5.22 -10.11 -14.44
CA ALA A 22 5.53 -11.29 -13.65
C ALA A 22 5.21 -11.16 -12.14
N THR A 23 5.11 -9.94 -11.62
CA THR A 23 4.82 -9.64 -10.21
C THR A 23 3.44 -9.01 -10.03
N PHE A 24 3.06 -8.16 -10.98
CA PHE A 24 1.82 -7.39 -11.01
C PHE A 24 1.20 -7.51 -12.41
N PRO A 25 0.59 -8.67 -12.75
CA PRO A 25 -0.01 -8.89 -14.06
C PRO A 25 -1.15 -7.91 -14.37
N ASN A 26 -1.76 -7.32 -13.34
CA ASN A 26 -2.86 -6.38 -13.48
C ASN A 26 -2.44 -4.93 -13.19
N ALA A 27 -1.14 -4.61 -13.19
CA ALA A 27 -0.65 -3.27 -12.83
C ALA A 27 -1.21 -2.14 -13.70
N LEU A 28 -1.58 -2.46 -14.94
CA LEU A 28 -2.18 -1.55 -15.93
C LEU A 28 -3.71 -1.71 -16.04
N LEU A 29 -4.28 -2.62 -15.26
CA LEU A 29 -5.71 -2.92 -15.26
C LEU A 29 -6.33 -2.33 -14.01
N TRP A 30 -7.17 -1.34 -14.22
CA TRP A 30 -7.87 -0.67 -13.15
C TRP A 30 -8.94 -1.56 -12.50
N ASN A 31 -9.37 -2.69 -13.07
CA ASN A 31 -10.53 -3.44 -12.56
C ASN A 31 -10.19 -4.79 -11.93
N VAL A 32 -8.89 -5.15 -11.87
CA VAL A 32 -8.45 -6.42 -11.33
C VAL A 32 -7.38 -6.17 -10.27
N PRO A 33 -7.60 -6.64 -9.03
CA PRO A 33 -6.60 -6.51 -7.97
C PRO A 33 -5.31 -7.26 -8.29
N ASP A 34 -4.18 -6.68 -7.93
CA ASP A 34 -2.93 -7.44 -7.80
C ASP A 34 -2.64 -7.81 -6.34
N THR A 35 -1.97 -8.94 -6.15
CA THR A 35 -1.53 -9.41 -4.84
C THR A 35 -0.01 -9.50 -4.80
N TYR A 36 0.59 -8.99 -3.72
CA TYR A 36 2.03 -9.13 -3.47
C TYR A 36 2.27 -9.84 -2.15
N LYS A 37 3.14 -10.85 -2.15
CA LYS A 37 3.53 -11.57 -0.92
C LYS A 37 4.68 -10.84 -0.26
N LEU A 38 4.43 -10.25 0.92
CA LEU A 38 5.50 -9.71 1.75
C LEU A 38 6.36 -10.85 2.25
N THR A 39 7.67 -10.72 2.05
CA THR A 39 8.67 -11.66 2.55
C THR A 39 9.40 -11.11 3.79
N CYS A 40 9.15 -9.86 4.16
CA CYS A 40 9.74 -9.21 5.32
C CYS A 40 9.03 -9.61 6.62
N ARG A 41 9.79 -9.82 7.70
CA ARG A 41 9.26 -10.05 9.05
C ARG A 41 8.75 -8.78 9.72
N VAL A 42 9.28 -7.63 9.33
CA VAL A 42 8.92 -6.33 9.88
C VAL A 42 8.61 -5.39 8.73
N LEU A 43 7.47 -4.71 8.78
CA LEU A 43 7.14 -3.61 7.88
C LEU A 43 7.30 -2.29 8.65
N TYR A 44 7.97 -1.33 8.04
CA TYR A 44 8.17 0.03 8.57
C TYR A 44 7.48 1.07 7.69
N VAL A 45 7.61 0.91 6.37
CA VAL A 45 7.01 1.81 5.38
C VAL A 45 6.49 1.00 4.21
N LEU A 46 5.26 1.30 3.82
CA LEU A 46 4.67 0.88 2.55
C LEU A 46 4.44 2.14 1.72
N ALA A 47 5.07 2.21 0.55
CA ALA A 47 5.08 3.38 -0.30
C ALA A 47 4.62 3.01 -1.72
N ILE A 48 3.60 3.70 -2.22
CA ILE A 48 2.92 3.37 -3.47
C ILE A 48 2.82 4.61 -4.35
N LYS A 49 3.21 4.47 -5.61
CA LYS A 49 3.02 5.49 -6.65
C LYS A 49 1.96 5.00 -7.63
N GLY A 50 0.92 5.80 -7.76
CA GLY A 50 -0.16 5.61 -8.72
C GLY A 50 -0.14 6.61 -9.84
N TRP A 51 -0.88 6.31 -10.89
CA TRP A 51 -1.19 7.27 -11.92
C TRP A 51 -2.67 7.28 -12.26
N ASN A 52 -3.43 8.20 -11.66
CA ASN A 52 -4.77 8.46 -12.13
C ASN A 52 -4.72 9.03 -13.56
N ASN A 53 -5.41 8.37 -14.48
CA ASN A 53 -5.51 8.70 -15.89
C ASN A 53 -6.99 8.82 -16.33
N GLY A 54 -7.73 9.67 -15.62
CA GLY A 54 -9.10 10.07 -15.95
C GLY A 54 -10.12 9.62 -14.91
N HIS A 55 -11.11 10.49 -14.66
CA HIS A 55 -12.20 10.28 -13.68
C HIS A 55 -11.75 10.29 -12.22
N TYR A 56 -12.73 10.12 -11.32
CA TYR A 56 -12.46 9.97 -9.91
C TYR A 56 -11.75 8.62 -9.69
N GLY A 57 -10.90 8.50 -8.69
CA GLY A 57 -10.42 7.19 -8.32
C GLY A 57 -9.62 7.22 -7.04
N GLY A 58 -8.61 6.37 -6.90
CA GLY A 58 -7.80 6.31 -5.69
C GLY A 58 -7.05 5.00 -5.49
N LEU A 59 -6.64 4.77 -4.26
CA LEU A 59 -5.84 3.62 -3.83
C LEU A 59 -6.60 2.84 -2.76
N VAL A 60 -6.58 1.50 -2.86
CA VAL A 60 -7.20 0.60 -1.87
C VAL A 60 -6.26 -0.56 -1.56
N VAL A 61 -5.59 -0.48 -0.41
CA VAL A 61 -4.70 -1.51 0.13
C VAL A 61 -5.34 -2.22 1.30
N SER A 62 -5.19 -3.54 1.30
CA SER A 62 -5.58 -4.40 2.40
C SER A 62 -4.58 -5.53 2.63
N THR A 63 -4.50 -6.02 3.86
CA THR A 63 -3.96 -7.34 4.16
C THR A 63 -5.09 -8.27 4.64
N PRO A 64 -5.00 -9.60 4.47
CA PRO A 64 -6.01 -10.54 4.93
C PRO A 64 -6.30 -10.48 6.43
N ASP A 65 -5.34 -10.06 7.23
CA ASP A 65 -5.46 -9.85 8.67
C ASP A 65 -6.00 -8.46 9.05
N ASN A 66 -6.30 -7.62 8.06
CA ASN A 66 -6.80 -6.25 8.21
C ASN A 66 -5.85 -5.31 8.98
N TYR A 67 -4.57 -5.66 9.10
CA TYR A 67 -3.59 -4.83 9.79
C TYR A 67 -3.18 -3.61 8.94
N ILE A 68 -2.98 -3.84 7.64
CA ILE A 68 -2.82 -2.76 6.67
C ILE A 68 -4.18 -2.55 6.02
N LEU A 69 -4.74 -1.37 6.24
CA LEU A 69 -5.95 -0.91 5.57
C LEU A 69 -5.72 0.52 5.10
N THR A 70 -6.19 0.81 3.90
CA THR A 70 -6.30 2.18 3.41
C THR A 70 -7.37 2.93 4.18
N ASN A 71 -6.96 4.02 4.80
CA ASN A 71 -7.78 4.88 5.65
C ASN A 71 -7.12 6.28 5.76
N LYS A 72 -7.65 7.15 6.62
CA LYS A 72 -7.13 8.52 6.83
C LYS A 72 -5.80 8.60 7.59
N THR A 73 -5.18 7.49 7.99
CA THR A 73 -3.83 7.49 8.59
C THR A 73 -2.73 7.50 7.52
N TRP A 74 -3.07 7.15 6.29
CA TRP A 74 -2.17 7.30 5.15
C TRP A 74 -1.94 8.77 4.83
N LYS A 75 -0.79 9.09 4.26
CA LYS A 75 -0.51 10.41 3.71
C LYS A 75 -0.29 10.30 2.22
N CYS A 76 -0.92 11.20 1.46
CA CYS A 76 -0.86 11.19 0.01
C CYS A 76 -0.54 12.57 -0.53
N ASN A 77 0.31 12.63 -1.56
CA ASN A 77 0.74 13.88 -2.17
C ASN A 77 0.86 13.69 -3.69
N ILE A 78 0.62 14.75 -4.46
CA ILE A 78 0.79 14.75 -5.93
C ILE A 78 2.14 15.33 -6.36
N THR A 79 2.85 15.94 -5.42
CA THR A 79 4.20 16.49 -5.65
C THR A 79 5.23 15.41 -5.38
N TYR A 80 6.14 15.19 -6.32
CA TYR A 80 7.27 14.31 -6.12
C TYR A 80 8.26 14.88 -5.10
N HIS A 81 8.66 14.06 -4.13
CA HIS A 81 9.73 14.37 -3.18
C HIS A 81 10.81 13.30 -3.25
N SER A 82 12.08 13.68 -3.38
CA SER A 82 13.16 12.70 -3.48
C SER A 82 13.25 11.85 -2.21
N GLY A 83 13.27 10.52 -2.36
CA GLY A 83 13.37 9.60 -1.24
C GLY A 83 12.10 9.42 -0.40
N TRP A 84 10.93 9.88 -0.89
CA TRP A 84 9.62 9.75 -0.24
C TRP A 84 9.27 8.34 0.26
N TYR A 85 9.85 7.31 -0.36
CA TYR A 85 9.61 5.90 -0.05
C TYR A 85 10.56 5.31 1.00
N LYS A 86 11.54 6.07 1.48
CA LYS A 86 12.57 5.57 2.41
C LYS A 86 12.06 5.48 3.84
N ILE A 87 12.60 4.53 4.60
CA ILE A 87 12.41 4.46 6.05
C ILE A 87 12.93 5.77 6.67
N LYS A 88 12.15 6.36 7.58
CA LYS A 88 12.43 7.66 8.25
C LYS A 88 12.41 8.88 7.32
N TYR A 89 11.77 8.78 6.15
CA TYR A 89 11.41 9.98 5.40
C TYR A 89 10.47 10.84 6.27
N ASP A 90 10.69 12.14 6.30
CA ASP A 90 9.81 13.07 7.03
C ASP A 90 8.64 13.47 6.14
N ASP A 91 7.50 12.82 6.36
CA ASP A 91 6.24 13.08 5.69
C ASP A 91 5.31 13.99 6.52
N SER A 92 5.81 14.70 7.53
CA SER A 92 4.99 15.55 8.42
C SER A 92 4.23 16.66 7.69
N LEU A 93 4.77 17.14 6.57
CA LEU A 93 4.15 18.15 5.71
C LEU A 93 3.19 17.56 4.68
N TRP A 94 3.14 16.24 4.54
CA TRP A 94 2.20 15.61 3.61
C TRP A 94 0.80 15.63 4.22
N PRO A 95 -0.22 15.97 3.43
CA PRO A 95 -1.57 15.94 3.92
C PRO A 95 -2.02 14.49 4.14
N VAL A 96 -2.84 14.30 5.16
CA VAL A 96 -3.53 13.03 5.36
C VAL A 96 -4.44 12.73 4.18
N ALA A 97 -4.56 11.46 3.83
CA ALA A 97 -5.39 11.01 2.74
C ALA A 97 -6.87 11.29 3.03
N ARG A 98 -7.64 11.57 1.97
CA ARG A 98 -9.11 11.72 2.04
C ARG A 98 -9.77 10.46 1.52
N TYR A 99 -11.04 10.27 1.88
CA TYR A 99 -11.82 9.21 1.26
C TYR A 99 -12.21 9.64 -0.15
N GLY A 100 -11.90 8.79 -1.13
CA GLY A 100 -12.23 9.02 -2.53
C GLY A 100 -13.73 8.93 -2.77
N SER A 101 -14.19 9.64 -3.79
CA SER A 101 -15.60 9.62 -4.22
C SER A 101 -16.06 8.24 -4.71
N ALA A 102 -15.14 7.37 -5.14
CA ALA A 102 -15.37 5.94 -5.44
C ALA A 102 -15.92 5.13 -4.25
N GLN A 103 -15.85 5.67 -3.03
CA GLN A 103 -16.44 5.05 -1.83
C GLN A 103 -17.95 4.83 -1.93
N GLY A 104 -18.66 5.63 -2.73
CA GLY A 104 -20.12 5.56 -2.88
C GLY A 104 -20.61 4.52 -3.88
N ASP A 105 -19.72 3.89 -4.65
CA ASP A 105 -20.11 3.02 -5.76
C ASP A 105 -20.23 1.55 -5.33
N SER A 106 -21.45 1.03 -5.37
CA SER A 106 -21.77 -0.33 -4.90
C SER A 106 -21.23 -1.43 -5.81
N SER A 107 -21.04 -1.14 -7.11
CA SER A 107 -20.49 -2.10 -8.07
C SER A 107 -19.04 -2.45 -7.71
N ILE A 108 -18.27 -1.41 -7.38
CA ILE A 108 -16.88 -1.44 -6.95
C ILE A 108 -16.74 -2.17 -5.61
N ASN A 109 -17.49 -1.71 -4.63
CA ASN A 109 -17.29 -2.10 -3.25
C ASN A 109 -17.79 -3.52 -2.96
N SER A 110 -18.56 -4.13 -3.88
CA SER A 110 -19.02 -5.52 -3.76
C SER A 110 -17.86 -6.55 -3.69
N GLN A 111 -16.70 -6.22 -4.26
CA GLN A 111 -15.52 -7.07 -4.28
C GLN A 111 -14.52 -6.74 -3.17
N LEU A 112 -14.76 -5.66 -2.43
CA LEU A 112 -13.87 -5.17 -1.38
C LEU A 112 -14.41 -5.55 -0.01
N SER A 113 -13.50 -5.69 0.95
CA SER A 113 -13.91 -5.74 2.34
C SER A 113 -14.50 -4.37 2.73
N PRO A 114 -15.68 -4.31 3.40
CA PRO A 114 -16.41 -3.07 3.67
C PRO A 114 -15.65 -2.09 4.58
N ILE A 115 -14.63 -2.59 5.28
CA ILE A 115 -13.77 -1.80 6.17
C ILE A 115 -12.65 -1.06 5.42
N VAL A 116 -12.29 -1.49 4.21
CA VAL A 116 -11.27 -0.83 3.40
C VAL A 116 -11.89 0.42 2.77
N LYS A 117 -11.12 1.50 2.67
CA LYS A 117 -11.59 2.77 2.13
C LYS A 117 -10.75 3.20 0.94
N TRP A 118 -11.41 3.70 -0.09
CA TRP A 118 -10.75 4.41 -1.18
C TRP A 118 -10.04 5.62 -0.62
N ILE A 119 -8.73 5.73 -0.82
CA ILE A 119 -7.98 6.91 -0.41
C ILE A 119 -7.41 7.68 -1.61
N ILE A 120 -7.40 8.99 -1.45
CA ILE A 120 -6.91 9.97 -2.44
C ILE A 120 -6.06 11.03 -1.76
N ASP A 121 -5.33 11.79 -2.57
CA ASP A 121 -4.78 13.06 -2.13
C ASP A 121 -5.89 14.10 -1.88
N PRO A 122 -5.61 15.23 -1.21
CA PRO A 122 -6.64 16.24 -0.92
C PRO A 122 -7.31 16.88 -2.13
N THR A 123 -6.67 16.84 -3.30
CA THR A 123 -7.17 17.48 -4.52
C THR A 123 -8.16 16.62 -5.29
N ASP A 124 -8.24 15.31 -5.01
CA ASP A 124 -9.01 14.34 -5.82
C ASP A 124 -8.71 14.52 -7.31
N CYS A 125 -7.41 14.56 -7.63
CA CYS A 125 -6.96 14.88 -8.98
C CYS A 125 -7.56 13.87 -9.98
N LEU A 126 -8.01 14.32 -11.16
CA LEU A 126 -8.59 13.43 -12.18
C LEU A 126 -7.56 12.88 -13.18
N ASN A 127 -6.38 13.48 -13.26
CA ASN A 127 -5.30 13.04 -14.14
C ASN A 127 -3.98 13.46 -13.52
N CYS A 128 -3.45 12.66 -12.60
CA CYS A 128 -2.18 12.95 -11.97
C CYS A 128 -1.49 11.71 -11.42
N ILE A 129 -0.19 11.86 -11.19
CA ILE A 129 0.58 10.92 -10.38
C ILE A 129 0.38 11.30 -8.93
N PHE A 130 0.12 10.31 -8.09
CA PHE A 130 0.06 10.51 -6.65
C PHE A 130 0.91 9.47 -5.93
N TYR A 131 1.45 9.91 -4.81
CA TYR A 131 2.38 9.17 -3.96
C TYR A 131 1.71 9.01 -2.61
N CYS A 132 1.54 7.79 -2.14
CA CYS A 132 0.96 7.50 -0.83
C CYS A 132 1.94 6.69 0.01
N VAL A 133 2.07 7.10 1.27
CA VAL A 133 2.92 6.45 2.27
C VAL A 133 2.12 6.03 3.48
N ASN A 134 2.51 4.90 4.05
CA ASN A 134 2.06 4.46 5.34
C ASN A 134 3.24 4.03 6.20
N ASP A 135 3.58 4.88 7.17
CA ASP A 135 4.55 4.61 8.22
C ASP A 135 3.90 3.79 9.33
N THR A 136 3.78 2.47 9.10
CA THR A 136 3.32 1.54 10.13
C THR A 136 4.48 0.65 10.56
N LEU A 137 4.72 0.54 11.87
CA LEU A 137 5.58 -0.49 12.43
C LEU A 137 4.75 -1.77 12.64
N ILE A 138 4.94 -2.77 11.77
CA ILE A 138 4.35 -4.10 11.92
C ILE A 138 5.45 -5.09 12.24
N ILE A 139 5.36 -5.77 13.38
CA ILE A 139 6.26 -6.88 13.73
C ILE A 139 5.47 -8.18 13.57
N SER A 140 5.83 -9.03 12.60
CA SER A 140 5.28 -10.39 12.56
C SER A 140 5.97 -11.21 13.66
N VAL A 141 5.31 -11.39 14.80
CA VAL A 141 5.80 -12.28 15.86
C VAL A 141 5.36 -13.71 15.53
N GLN A 142 6.32 -14.61 15.31
CA GLN A 142 6.05 -16.04 15.27
C GLN A 142 5.73 -16.50 16.69
N VAL A 143 4.49 -16.91 16.96
CA VAL A 143 4.00 -17.32 18.29
C VAL A 143 4.62 -18.65 18.78
N ASN A 144 5.61 -19.19 18.05
CA ASN A 144 6.23 -20.48 18.36
C ASN A 144 7.57 -20.37 19.12
N ASP A 145 8.10 -19.16 19.36
CA ASP A 145 9.39 -19.00 20.06
C ASP A 145 9.34 -17.88 21.11
N ILE A 146 9.17 -18.28 22.37
CA ILE A 146 9.13 -17.41 23.56
C ILE A 146 10.44 -16.61 23.71
N ARG A 147 11.53 -17.01 23.05
CA ARG A 147 12.82 -16.29 23.08
C ARG A 147 12.80 -15.01 22.24
N ALA A 148 11.92 -14.89 21.24
CA ALA A 148 11.80 -13.69 20.41
C ALA A 148 11.24 -12.48 21.19
N LEU A 149 10.50 -12.73 22.29
CA LEU A 149 9.97 -11.68 23.17
C LEU A 149 11.09 -10.87 23.84
N VAL A 150 12.28 -11.45 24.03
CA VAL A 150 13.40 -10.81 24.76
C VAL A 150 14.22 -9.88 23.87
N CYS A 151 14.20 -10.05 22.54
CA CYS A 151 14.89 -9.13 21.61
C CYS A 151 14.20 -7.76 21.49
N MET A 152 12.98 -7.59 22.00
CA MET A 152 12.26 -6.30 22.00
C MET A 152 12.98 -5.17 22.76
N ALA A 153 13.92 -5.50 23.66
CA ALA A 153 14.53 -4.51 24.56
C ALA A 153 15.86 -3.89 24.08
N LEU A 154 16.43 -4.34 22.95
CA LEU A 154 17.76 -3.90 22.51
C LEU A 154 17.76 -3.51 21.02
N PHE A 155 17.39 -2.26 20.74
CA PHE A 155 17.43 -1.66 19.42
C PHE A 155 18.85 -1.69 18.81
N LYS A 156 19.05 -2.45 17.73
CA LYS A 156 19.98 -2.13 16.64
C LYS A 156 19.26 -2.23 15.29
N PRO A 157 19.39 -1.25 14.39
CA PRO A 157 18.59 -1.13 13.16
C PRO A 157 19.19 -1.93 12.00
N GLU A 158 19.37 -3.25 12.17
CA GLU A 158 19.92 -4.12 11.13
C GLU A 158 19.06 -5.38 10.95
N CYS A 159 17.79 -5.21 10.60
CA CYS A 159 16.98 -6.28 10.06
C CYS A 159 16.74 -6.03 8.57
N PHE A 160 17.68 -6.48 7.74
CA PHE A 160 17.54 -6.49 6.29
C PHE A 160 16.56 -7.58 5.85
N CYS A 161 15.82 -7.31 4.78
CA CYS A 161 15.01 -8.31 4.07
C CYS A 161 15.96 -9.30 3.36
N LEU A 162 16.51 -10.26 4.11
CA LEU A 162 17.26 -11.39 3.57
C LEU A 162 16.37 -12.64 3.55
N PRO A 163 16.51 -13.52 2.55
CA PRO A 163 15.73 -14.75 2.48
C PRO A 163 16.28 -15.75 3.51
N SER A 164 15.76 -15.75 4.74
CA SER A 164 16.10 -16.78 5.73
C SER A 164 15.13 -17.95 5.65
N ILE A 165 15.69 -19.13 5.44
CA ILE A 165 15.06 -20.46 5.46
C ILE A 165 14.39 -20.70 6.82
N GLY A 166 13.06 -20.84 6.83
CA GLY A 166 12.25 -21.12 8.01
C GLY A 166 10.82 -20.65 7.77
N LEU A 167 9.83 -21.54 7.97
CA LEU A 167 8.45 -21.36 7.51
C LEU A 167 7.92 -19.92 7.71
N PRO A 168 7.72 -19.15 6.62
CA PRO A 168 7.21 -17.79 6.73
C PRO A 168 5.72 -17.84 7.12
N LEU A 169 5.35 -17.10 8.16
CA LEU A 169 3.98 -16.62 8.25
C LEU A 169 3.77 -15.69 7.06
N LEU A 170 2.89 -16.10 6.16
CA LEU A 170 2.63 -15.44 4.88
C LEU A 170 1.74 -14.22 5.12
N PHE A 171 2.29 -13.02 4.94
CA PHE A 171 1.47 -11.82 4.79
C PHE A 171 1.35 -11.51 3.29
N CYS A 172 0.21 -11.86 2.71
CA CYS A 172 -0.15 -11.37 1.38
C CYS A 172 -0.69 -9.95 1.55
N ILE A 173 -0.21 -8.97 0.80
CA ILE A 173 -0.95 -7.72 0.63
C ILE A 173 -1.80 -7.90 -0.63
N THR A 174 -3.12 -7.81 -0.47
CA THR A 174 -4.09 -7.82 -1.57
C THR A 174 -4.65 -6.43 -1.75
N ILE A 175 -4.76 -5.98 -2.98
CA ILE A 175 -4.94 -4.56 -3.23
C ILE A 175 -5.77 -4.42 -4.49
N PHE A 176 -6.80 -3.60 -4.44
CA PHE A 176 -7.94 -3.68 -5.34
C PHE A 176 -8.31 -2.38 -6.05
N THR A 177 -8.20 -2.32 -7.37
CA THR A 177 -8.44 -1.08 -8.14
C THR A 177 -9.80 -1.20 -8.78
N TYR A 178 -10.51 -0.09 -8.98
CA TYR A 178 -11.78 -0.07 -9.67
C TYR A 178 -12.17 1.37 -10.07
N PHE A 179 -12.77 1.54 -11.26
CA PHE A 179 -13.64 2.65 -11.62
C PHE A 179 -14.71 2.28 -12.68
N GLU A 180 -15.98 2.62 -12.43
CA GLU A 180 -17.05 2.47 -13.43
C GLU A 180 -17.03 3.65 -14.42
N LYS A 181 -17.20 3.38 -15.72
CA LYS A 181 -17.34 4.41 -16.76
C LYS A 181 -18.66 5.16 -16.54
N MET A 182 -18.65 6.33 -15.89
CA MET A 182 -19.83 7.20 -15.90
C MET A 182 -20.07 7.71 -17.33
N PRO A 183 -21.29 7.59 -17.87
CA PRO A 183 -21.60 8.14 -19.18
C PRO A 183 -21.46 9.66 -19.16
N ALA A 184 -20.98 10.19 -20.29
CA ALA A 184 -20.82 11.62 -20.55
C ALA A 184 -22.15 12.40 -20.48
#